data_AF-A0A9D6ZYD3-F1
#
_entry.id   AF-A0A9D6ZYD3-F1
#
_cell.length_a   1.000
_cell.length_b   1.000
_cell.length_c   1.000
_cell.angle_alpha   90.00
_cell.angle_beta   90.00
_cell.angle_gamma   90.00
#
_symmetry.space_group_name_H-M   'P 1'
#
loop_
_entity.id
_entity.type
_entity.pdbx_description
1 polymer ?
#
loop_
_entity_poly.entity_id
_entity_poly.type
_entity_poly.pdbx_seq_one_letter_code
_entity_poly.pdbx_strand_id
1 'polypeptide(L)'
;MVVVAGGDADMTRPSEATVLLDLPAVAGRSALRAGLMAMRVAPTALPADRRGRDSVLRTLADRPRAVAFVDISQGGASMPPTLLQLDATLPRDASRQRIVLTRLAAGPGFGHVSDADRRWVRHLGFADLIAEFDAQDCEGSLRGALDLVAQALALEPLTPAELARYARVMNEVHDGASPRATIRTLCGLSAEALCALLGRSLDIAERTYHLQRYPQCFVGSEAAAWISRHLQRSVPEALALGQALMSLGLLVHVAHEHPFLDDKLFYRLAASHAAGALDPGDVLTELMGSKGVSIADRSHLGKPYPRCWIGSEGVDHLVARHGLQRHDAWVLLHRLMQFGLIEHVVHARPFIDGAFYYRFAGLPADGEHR
;
A
#
# COMPACT_ATOMS: atom_id res chain seq x y z
N MET A 1 -41.72 -28.19 48.68
CA MET A 1 -40.32 -28.39 48.32
C MET A 1 -40.28 -28.71 46.83
N VAL A 2 -40.19 -27.67 45.99
CA VAL A 2 -40.19 -27.81 44.53
C VAL A 2 -38.73 -27.66 44.09
N VAL A 3 -38.15 -28.75 43.60
CA VAL A 3 -36.80 -28.74 43.03
C VAL A 3 -36.93 -28.31 41.57
N VAL A 4 -36.54 -27.07 41.29
CA VAL A 4 -36.38 -26.56 39.92
C VAL A 4 -35.02 -27.01 39.43
N ALA A 5 -35.01 -28.00 38.53
CA ALA A 5 -33.85 -28.32 37.71
C ALA A 5 -33.80 -27.31 36.56
N GLY A 6 -33.06 -26.22 36.76
CA GLY A 6 -32.63 -25.33 35.68
C GLY A 6 -31.31 -25.84 35.15
N GLY A 7 -31.32 -26.41 33.94
CA GLY A 7 -30.11 -26.83 33.25
C GLY A 7 -29.19 -25.65 33.00
N ASP A 8 -27.94 -25.80 33.46
CA ASP A 8 -26.82 -24.98 32.97
C ASP A 8 -26.72 -25.19 31.47
N ALA A 9 -27.14 -24.17 30.72
CA ALA A 9 -26.76 -24.02 29.33
C ALA A 9 -25.24 -23.91 29.30
N ASP A 10 -24.60 -24.96 28.81
CA ASP A 10 -23.18 -25.03 28.50
C ASP A 10 -22.78 -23.85 27.61
N MET A 11 -22.34 -22.76 28.25
CA MET A 11 -21.63 -21.66 27.63
C MET A 11 -20.25 -22.18 27.21
N THR A 12 -20.22 -22.86 26.07
CA THR A 12 -18.99 -23.06 25.30
C THR A 12 -18.41 -21.69 24.99
N ARG A 13 -17.47 -21.23 25.82
CA ARG A 13 -16.68 -20.03 25.55
C ARG A 13 -16.00 -20.22 24.19
N PRO A 14 -16.03 -19.23 23.27
CA PRO A 14 -15.28 -19.32 22.03
C PRO A 14 -13.78 -19.11 22.33
N SER A 15 -13.11 -20.11 22.91
CA SER A 15 -11.70 -20.02 23.33
C SER A 15 -10.70 -20.10 22.17
N GLU A 16 -11.15 -20.34 20.94
CA GLU A 16 -10.28 -20.45 19.75
C GLU A 16 -10.33 -19.25 18.81
N ALA A 17 -11.33 -18.37 18.95
CA ALA A 17 -11.49 -17.19 18.10
C ALA A 17 -10.37 -16.19 18.39
N THR A 18 -9.55 -15.85 17.41
CA THR A 18 -8.38 -14.99 17.64
C THR A 18 -8.14 -14.04 16.49
N VAL A 19 -7.88 -12.77 16.81
CA VAL A 19 -7.37 -11.80 15.83
C VAL A 19 -5.94 -11.46 16.20
N LEU A 20 -5.04 -11.61 15.23
CA LEU A 20 -3.61 -11.40 15.36
C LEU A 20 -3.20 -10.12 14.64
N LEU A 21 -2.42 -9.24 15.29
CA LEU A 21 -2.01 -7.96 14.73
C LEU A 21 -0.48 -7.81 14.70
N ASP A 22 0.06 -7.57 13.50
CA ASP A 22 1.39 -7.02 13.25
C ASP A 22 1.21 -5.70 12.47
N LEU A 23 0.80 -4.64 13.18
CA LEU A 23 0.44 -3.34 12.59
C LEU A 23 1.24 -2.20 13.24
N PRO A 24 1.65 -1.16 12.47
CA PRO A 24 2.34 0.00 13.02
C PRO A 24 1.43 0.80 13.97
N ALA A 25 2.03 1.54 14.90
CA ALA A 25 1.32 2.36 15.87
C ALA A 25 0.81 3.67 15.25
N VAL A 26 -0.15 3.57 14.33
CA VAL A 26 -0.81 4.68 13.63
C VAL A 26 -2.32 4.67 13.89
N ALA A 27 -3.03 5.76 13.60
CA ALA A 27 -4.46 5.83 13.90
C ALA A 27 -5.30 4.74 13.23
N GLY A 28 -4.93 4.29 12.02
CA GLY A 28 -5.59 3.15 11.38
C GLY A 28 -5.58 1.88 12.26
N ARG A 29 -4.48 1.59 12.96
CA ARG A 29 -4.41 0.47 13.92
C ARG A 29 -5.39 0.68 15.07
N SER A 30 -5.51 1.92 15.58
CA SER A 30 -6.46 2.25 16.64
C SER A 30 -7.91 2.09 16.20
N ALA A 31 -8.25 2.52 14.98
CA ALA A 31 -9.58 2.35 14.40
C ALA A 31 -9.98 0.88 14.25
N LEU A 32 -9.08 0.03 13.71
CA LEU A 32 -9.31 -1.41 13.63
C LEU A 32 -9.52 -2.02 15.03
N ARG A 33 -8.65 -1.68 16.00
CA ARG A 33 -8.78 -2.17 17.37
C ARG A 33 -10.11 -1.77 18.01
N ALA A 34 -10.56 -0.53 17.80
CA ALA A 34 -11.85 -0.08 18.30
C ALA A 34 -13.01 -0.90 17.71
N GLY A 35 -12.98 -1.16 16.40
CA GLY A 35 -13.97 -2.03 15.74
C GLY A 35 -13.97 -3.46 16.30
N LEU A 36 -12.80 -4.05 16.50
CA LEU A 36 -12.66 -5.38 17.10
C LEU A 36 -13.21 -5.43 18.54
N MET A 37 -12.95 -4.40 19.35
CA MET A 37 -13.51 -4.30 20.70
C MET A 37 -15.03 -4.17 20.69
N ALA A 38 -15.59 -3.47 19.70
CA ALA A 38 -17.04 -3.40 19.50
C ALA A 38 -17.66 -4.78 19.23
N MET A 39 -16.93 -5.65 18.53
CA MET A 39 -17.28 -7.05 18.30
C MET A 39 -16.97 -7.96 19.51
N ARG A 40 -16.48 -7.40 20.63
CA ARG A 40 -15.99 -8.14 21.81
C ARG A 40 -14.83 -9.08 21.50
N VAL A 41 -14.02 -8.75 20.50
CA VAL A 41 -12.82 -9.49 20.11
C VAL A 41 -11.59 -8.73 20.59
N ALA A 42 -10.85 -9.32 21.53
CA ALA A 42 -9.57 -8.78 21.98
C ALA A 42 -8.44 -9.28 21.06
N PRO A 43 -7.79 -8.42 20.25
CA PRO A 43 -6.71 -8.86 19.39
C PRO A 43 -5.41 -9.06 20.16
N THR A 44 -4.66 -10.08 19.76
CA THR A 44 -3.32 -10.40 20.27
C THR A 44 -2.26 -9.87 19.31
N ALA A 45 -1.15 -9.37 19.84
CA ALA A 45 -0.02 -8.97 19.01
C ALA A 45 0.72 -10.21 18.47
N LEU A 46 1.14 -10.16 17.21
CA LEU A 46 2.10 -11.13 16.68
C LEU A 46 3.48 -10.88 17.30
N PRO A 47 4.34 -11.92 17.41
CA PRO A 47 5.73 -11.75 17.80
C PRO A 47 6.43 -10.74 16.89
N ALA A 48 7.27 -9.88 17.46
CA ALA A 48 8.00 -8.86 16.70
C ALA A 48 9.16 -9.48 15.90
N ASP A 49 9.68 -10.63 16.32
CA ASP A 49 10.74 -11.32 15.61
C ASP A 49 10.17 -12.17 14.46
N ARG A 50 10.94 -12.24 13.36
CA ARG A 50 10.53 -12.95 12.15
C ARG A 50 10.17 -14.41 12.42
N ARG A 51 10.98 -15.15 13.16
CA ARG A 51 10.78 -16.59 13.38
C ARG A 51 9.49 -16.84 14.17
N GLY A 52 9.25 -16.07 15.22
CA GLY A 52 8.04 -16.14 16.03
C GLY A 52 6.81 -15.81 15.21
N ARG A 53 6.81 -14.71 14.45
CA ARG A 53 5.70 -14.33 13.58
C ARG A 53 5.39 -15.39 12.55
N ASP A 54 6.41 -15.84 11.82
CA ASP A 54 6.27 -16.84 10.76
C ASP A 54 5.72 -18.16 11.32
N SER A 55 6.18 -18.57 12.51
CA SER A 55 5.65 -19.73 13.24
C SER A 55 4.16 -19.58 13.55
N VAL A 56 3.75 -18.45 14.15
CA VAL A 56 2.34 -18.20 14.50
C VAL A 56 1.46 -18.15 13.26
N LEU A 57 1.89 -17.47 12.19
CA LEU A 57 1.12 -17.37 10.95
C LEU A 57 0.91 -18.74 10.28
N ARG A 58 1.89 -19.66 10.35
CA ARG A 58 1.70 -21.03 9.84
C ARG A 58 0.63 -21.82 10.59
N THR A 59 0.44 -21.55 11.89
CA THR A 59 -0.62 -22.21 12.67
C THR A 59 -2.04 -21.83 12.21
N LEU A 60 -2.20 -20.80 11.38
CA LEU A 60 -3.52 -20.41 10.85
C LEU A 60 -4.16 -21.50 9.99
N ALA A 61 -3.37 -22.42 9.40
CA ALA A 61 -3.90 -23.57 8.68
C ALA A 61 -4.79 -24.45 9.59
N ASP A 62 -4.37 -24.66 10.83
CA ASP A 62 -5.06 -25.48 11.83
C ASP A 62 -6.03 -24.67 12.70
N ARG A 63 -6.10 -23.35 12.51
CA ARG A 63 -6.95 -22.42 13.29
C ARG A 63 -7.97 -21.73 12.38
N PRO A 64 -9.10 -22.38 12.06
CA PRO A 64 -10.07 -21.84 11.11
C PRO A 64 -10.77 -20.56 11.62
N ARG A 65 -10.80 -20.35 12.94
CA ARG A 65 -11.38 -19.15 13.60
C ARG A 65 -10.33 -18.10 13.95
N ALA A 66 -9.26 -18.01 13.18
CA ALA A 66 -8.22 -17.00 13.36
C ALA A 66 -8.04 -16.12 12.13
N VAL A 67 -7.90 -14.80 12.36
CA VAL A 67 -7.61 -13.80 11.33
C VAL A 67 -6.34 -13.04 11.71
N ALA A 68 -5.48 -12.77 10.74
CA ALA A 68 -4.28 -11.97 10.95
C ALA A 68 -4.29 -10.69 10.10
N PHE A 69 -3.78 -9.61 10.68
CA PHE A 69 -3.49 -8.36 9.99
C PHE A 69 -1.98 -8.13 10.04
N VAL A 70 -1.35 -8.03 8.88
CA VAL A 70 0.11 -7.92 8.76
C VAL A 70 0.47 -6.75 7.87
N ASP A 71 1.18 -5.78 8.43
CA ASP A 71 1.65 -4.63 7.67
C ASP A 71 2.92 -4.96 6.88
N ILE A 72 2.95 -4.54 5.61
CA ILE A 72 4.07 -4.77 4.68
C ILE A 72 4.70 -3.44 4.21
N SER A 73 4.41 -2.33 4.89
CA SER A 73 4.89 -0.99 4.49
C SER A 73 6.42 -0.94 4.45
N GLN A 74 6.99 -0.24 3.48
CA GLN A 74 8.44 -0.02 3.42
C GLN A 74 8.82 1.34 4.04
N GLY A 75 9.92 1.39 4.80
CA GLY A 75 10.52 2.65 5.29
C GLY A 75 10.21 3.08 6.74
N GLY A 76 9.87 2.15 7.64
CA GLY A 76 9.66 2.42 9.07
C GLY A 76 10.85 2.09 9.99
N ALA A 77 10.76 2.44 11.27
CA ALA A 77 11.77 2.10 12.30
C ALA A 77 11.78 0.60 12.69
N SER A 78 10.66 -0.09 12.44
CA SER A 78 10.56 -1.55 12.44
C SER A 78 10.83 -2.07 11.03
N MET A 79 11.36 -3.29 10.91
CA MET A 79 11.48 -4.01 9.64
C MET A 79 10.29 -4.97 9.48
N PRO A 80 9.14 -4.51 8.92
CA PRO A 80 8.01 -5.39 8.63
C PRO A 80 8.41 -6.49 7.63
N PRO A 81 7.63 -7.58 7.54
CA PRO A 81 7.89 -8.59 6.53
C PRO A 81 7.68 -8.01 5.14
N THR A 82 8.49 -8.41 4.17
CA THR A 82 8.17 -8.13 2.77
C THR A 82 7.10 -9.10 2.26
N LEU A 83 6.38 -8.72 1.22
CA LEU A 83 5.40 -9.61 0.59
C LEU A 83 6.05 -10.91 0.09
N LEU A 84 7.28 -10.84 -0.45
CA LEU A 84 8.04 -12.02 -0.86
C LEU A 84 8.36 -12.95 0.31
N GLN A 85 8.71 -12.39 1.48
CA GLN A 85 8.98 -13.20 2.66
C GLN A 85 7.73 -13.95 3.11
N LEU A 86 6.56 -13.28 3.12
CA LEU A 86 5.30 -13.92 3.46
C LEU A 86 4.92 -14.99 2.43
N ASP A 87 5.04 -14.69 1.13
CA ASP A 87 4.70 -15.63 0.06
C ASP A 87 5.59 -16.89 0.08
N ALA A 88 6.88 -16.74 0.36
CA ALA A 88 7.82 -17.87 0.46
C ALA A 88 7.62 -18.71 1.74
N THR A 89 7.08 -18.11 2.80
CA THR A 89 7.02 -18.73 4.13
C THR A 89 5.70 -19.42 4.41
N LEU A 90 4.60 -18.88 3.87
CA LEU A 90 3.24 -19.34 4.13
C LEU A 90 2.77 -20.28 3.03
N PRO A 91 2.06 -21.38 3.35
CA PRO A 91 1.45 -22.23 2.33
C PRO A 91 0.44 -21.44 1.49
N ARG A 92 0.30 -21.79 0.20
CA ARG A 92 -0.73 -21.23 -0.70
C ARG A 92 -2.05 -22.00 -0.54
N ASP A 93 -2.63 -21.95 0.65
CA ASP A 93 -3.88 -22.61 1.00
C ASP A 93 -4.96 -21.61 1.47
N ALA A 94 -6.10 -22.13 1.93
CA ALA A 94 -7.23 -21.32 2.39
C ALA A 94 -6.92 -20.45 3.62
N SER A 95 -5.82 -20.68 4.35
CA SER A 95 -5.45 -19.85 5.50
C SER A 95 -5.07 -18.43 5.09
N ARG A 96 -4.49 -18.23 3.89
CA ARG A 96 -4.14 -16.91 3.39
C ARG A 96 -5.35 -15.99 3.22
N GLN A 97 -6.53 -16.56 2.94
CA GLN A 97 -7.78 -15.79 2.83
C GLN A 97 -8.24 -15.21 4.17
N ARG A 98 -7.56 -15.56 5.27
CA ARG A 98 -7.74 -14.98 6.61
C ARG A 98 -6.58 -14.07 7.02
N ILE A 99 -5.70 -13.71 6.09
CA ILE A 99 -4.58 -12.80 6.31
C ILE A 99 -4.81 -11.53 5.48
N VAL A 100 -5.08 -10.42 6.16
CA VAL A 100 -5.20 -9.09 5.55
C VAL A 100 -3.83 -8.42 5.59
N LEU A 101 -3.33 -8.04 4.43
CA LEU A 101 -2.10 -7.24 4.35
C LEU A 101 -2.44 -5.76 4.44
N THR A 102 -1.55 -4.98 5.02
CA THR A 102 -1.74 -3.53 5.11
C THR A 102 -0.52 -2.73 4.69
N ARG A 103 -0.76 -1.47 4.31
CA ARG A 103 0.27 -0.43 4.13
C ARG A 103 -0.12 0.82 4.92
N LEU A 104 -0.19 0.68 6.26
CA LEU A 104 -0.64 1.74 7.14
C LEU A 104 0.48 2.73 7.50
N ALA A 105 1.75 2.34 7.39
CA ALA A 105 2.85 3.24 7.69
C ALA A 105 3.10 4.16 6.48
N ALA A 106 3.09 5.47 6.72
CA ALA A 106 3.44 6.44 5.71
C ALA A 106 4.97 6.50 5.55
N GLY A 107 5.48 6.03 4.41
CA GLY A 107 6.82 6.34 3.90
C GLY A 107 6.71 7.25 2.67
N PRO A 108 7.70 8.12 2.38
CA PRO A 108 7.65 9.01 1.22
C PRO A 108 7.51 8.20 -0.08
N GLY A 109 6.34 8.30 -0.72
CA GLY A 109 6.06 7.58 -1.96
C GLY A 109 5.58 6.12 -1.80
N PHE A 110 5.29 5.66 -0.57
CA PHE A 110 4.98 4.25 -0.27
C PHE A 110 3.57 4.00 0.30
N GLY A 111 2.70 5.00 0.31
CA GLY A 111 1.45 4.97 1.08
C GLY A 111 0.17 4.63 0.31
N HIS A 112 0.18 4.55 -1.03
CA HIS A 112 -1.03 4.23 -1.80
C HIS A 112 -1.18 2.74 -2.10
N VAL A 113 -2.43 2.32 -2.29
CA VAL A 113 -2.79 0.97 -2.73
C VAL A 113 -3.79 1.09 -3.86
N SER A 114 -3.37 0.75 -5.07
CA SER A 114 -4.25 0.72 -6.24
C SER A 114 -5.15 -0.51 -6.24
N ASP A 115 -6.24 -0.48 -7.01
CA ASP A 115 -7.08 -1.68 -7.21
C ASP A 115 -6.30 -2.84 -7.85
N ALA A 116 -5.30 -2.53 -8.68
CA ALA A 116 -4.41 -3.52 -9.25
C ALA A 116 -3.57 -4.21 -8.17
N ASP A 117 -3.08 -3.46 -7.18
CA ASP A 117 -2.36 -3.99 -6.03
C ASP A 117 -3.22 -4.96 -5.22
N ARG A 118 -4.47 -4.56 -4.93
CA ARG A 118 -5.42 -5.41 -4.20
C ARG A 118 -5.73 -6.69 -4.96
N ARG A 119 -5.99 -6.59 -6.27
CA ARG A 119 -6.21 -7.77 -7.13
C ARG A 119 -5.02 -8.73 -7.10
N TRP A 120 -3.80 -8.19 -7.19
CA TRP A 120 -2.60 -9.01 -7.17
C TRP A 120 -2.39 -9.71 -5.82
N VAL A 121 -2.54 -8.99 -4.71
CA VAL A 121 -2.44 -9.59 -3.37
C VAL A 121 -3.50 -10.69 -3.16
N ARG A 122 -4.72 -10.49 -3.68
CA ARG A 122 -5.76 -11.53 -3.68
C ARG A 122 -5.43 -12.72 -4.58
N HIS A 123 -4.78 -12.48 -5.73
CA HIS A 123 -4.28 -13.56 -6.59
C HIS A 123 -3.22 -14.42 -5.89
N LEU A 124 -2.40 -13.82 -5.02
CA LEU A 124 -1.49 -14.54 -4.12
C LEU A 124 -2.20 -15.29 -2.97
N GLY A 125 -3.53 -15.22 -2.89
CA GLY A 125 -4.38 -15.93 -1.92
C GLY A 125 -4.64 -15.15 -0.63
N PHE A 126 -4.06 -13.97 -0.43
CA PHE A 126 -4.32 -13.13 0.74
C PHE A 126 -5.73 -12.51 0.68
N ALA A 127 -6.28 -12.13 1.82
CA ALA A 127 -7.64 -11.60 1.91
C ALA A 127 -7.77 -10.24 1.18
N ASP A 128 -6.86 -9.32 1.47
CA ASP A 128 -6.85 -7.98 0.85
C ASP A 128 -5.50 -7.27 1.11
N LEU A 129 -5.33 -6.12 0.47
CA LEU A 129 -4.31 -5.12 0.79
C LEU A 129 -5.00 -3.79 1.14
N ILE A 130 -4.79 -3.30 2.35
CA ILE A 130 -5.48 -2.10 2.86
C ILE A 130 -4.49 -0.98 3.18
N ALA A 131 -4.70 0.21 2.62
CA ALA A 131 -3.86 1.38 2.89
C ALA A 131 -4.32 2.21 4.10
N GLU A 132 -5.59 2.08 4.50
CA GLU A 132 -6.15 2.85 5.61
C GLU A 132 -7.32 2.14 6.27
N PHE A 133 -7.43 2.32 7.58
CA PHE A 133 -8.63 2.03 8.34
C PHE A 133 -9.22 3.35 8.81
N ASP A 134 -10.12 3.90 8.00
CA ASP A 134 -10.75 5.19 8.28
C ASP A 134 -11.98 4.98 9.18
N ALA A 135 -11.94 5.56 10.38
CA ALA A 135 -13.05 5.52 11.33
C ALA A 135 -14.24 6.39 10.89
N GLN A 136 -14.02 7.35 9.99
CA GLN A 136 -15.07 8.19 9.41
C GLN A 136 -15.76 7.52 8.23
N ASP A 137 -15.12 6.52 7.60
CA ASP A 137 -15.68 5.73 6.51
C ASP A 137 -16.17 4.36 7.02
N CYS A 138 -17.41 4.36 7.52
CA CYS A 138 -18.03 3.15 8.08
C CYS A 138 -18.52 2.14 7.02
N GLU A 139 -18.30 2.42 5.74
CA GLU A 139 -18.62 1.52 4.62
C GLU A 139 -17.37 1.06 3.85
N GLY A 140 -16.22 1.68 4.12
CA GLY A 140 -14.95 1.41 3.43
C GLY A 140 -14.15 0.22 3.98
N SER A 141 -12.82 0.32 3.84
CA SER A 141 -11.89 -0.79 4.14
C SER A 141 -11.92 -1.28 5.59
N LEU A 142 -12.20 -0.39 6.55
CA LEU A 142 -12.38 -0.78 7.96
C LEU A 142 -13.58 -1.72 8.11
N ARG A 143 -14.69 -1.40 7.46
CA ARG A 143 -15.89 -2.23 7.49
C ARG A 143 -15.64 -3.59 6.86
N GLY A 144 -15.05 -3.62 5.66
CA GLY A 144 -14.71 -4.88 4.98
C GLY A 144 -13.77 -5.78 5.80
N ALA A 145 -12.80 -5.19 6.51
CA ALA A 145 -11.93 -5.92 7.42
C ALA A 145 -12.67 -6.52 8.62
N LEU A 146 -13.61 -5.78 9.23
CA LEU A 146 -14.42 -6.25 10.35
C LEU A 146 -15.44 -7.31 9.92
N ASP A 147 -16.01 -7.21 8.72
CA ASP A 147 -16.89 -8.24 8.15
C ASP A 147 -16.12 -9.54 7.91
N LEU A 148 -14.88 -9.48 7.42
CA LEU A 148 -14.01 -10.66 7.30
C LEU A 148 -13.77 -11.32 8.67
N VAL A 149 -13.51 -10.51 9.71
CA VAL A 149 -13.38 -11.01 11.08
C VAL A 149 -14.69 -11.66 11.52
N ALA A 150 -15.84 -11.02 11.30
CA ALA A 150 -17.14 -11.55 11.69
C ALA A 150 -17.39 -12.91 11.03
N GLN A 151 -17.13 -13.01 9.74
CA GLN A 151 -17.27 -14.24 8.97
C GLN A 151 -16.35 -15.35 9.49
N ALA A 152 -15.05 -15.07 9.65
CA ALA A 152 -14.07 -16.08 10.07
C ALA A 152 -14.29 -16.58 11.51
N LEU A 153 -14.76 -15.70 12.40
CA LEU A 153 -15.00 -16.02 13.81
C LEU A 153 -16.44 -16.47 14.08
N ALA A 154 -17.30 -16.53 13.06
CA ALA A 154 -18.74 -16.81 13.17
C ALA A 154 -19.47 -15.88 14.15
N LEU A 155 -19.21 -14.58 14.04
CA LEU A 155 -19.82 -13.50 14.81
C LEU A 155 -20.85 -12.74 13.96
N GLU A 156 -21.74 -12.03 14.63
CA GLU A 156 -22.64 -11.08 13.97
C GLU A 156 -21.83 -9.86 13.47
N PRO A 157 -21.99 -9.44 12.21
CA PRO A 157 -21.30 -8.27 11.68
C PRO A 157 -21.88 -6.99 12.29
N LEU A 158 -21.03 -6.01 12.57
CA LEU A 158 -21.46 -4.69 13.04
C LEU A 158 -22.23 -3.97 11.94
N THR A 159 -23.31 -3.28 12.25
CA THR A 159 -23.96 -2.36 11.31
C THR A 159 -23.12 -1.09 11.11
N PRO A 160 -23.28 -0.34 9.99
CA PRO A 160 -22.57 0.93 9.80
C PRO A 160 -22.89 1.95 10.90
N ALA A 161 -24.14 1.95 11.40
CA ALA A 161 -24.57 2.82 12.48
C ALA A 161 -23.86 2.50 13.81
N GLU A 162 -23.68 1.21 14.13
CA GLU A 162 -22.92 0.79 15.31
C GLU A 162 -21.46 1.17 15.20
N LEU A 163 -20.82 0.90 14.06
CA LEU A 163 -19.44 1.28 13.81
C LEU A 163 -19.25 2.80 13.95
N ALA A 164 -20.15 3.60 13.37
CA ALA A 164 -20.12 5.07 13.47
C ALA A 164 -20.31 5.57 14.91
N ARG A 165 -21.08 4.87 15.74
CA ARG A 165 -21.24 5.18 17.17
C ARG A 165 -19.95 4.89 17.93
N TYR A 166 -19.33 3.73 17.69
CA TYR A 166 -18.08 3.33 18.34
C TYR A 166 -16.89 4.20 17.91
N ALA A 167 -16.76 4.48 16.61
CA ALA A 167 -15.74 5.37 16.06
C ALA A 167 -15.76 6.75 16.73
N ARG A 168 -16.95 7.34 16.94
CA ARG A 168 -17.10 8.64 17.63
C ARG A 168 -16.60 8.62 19.07
N VAL A 169 -16.78 7.51 19.78
CA VAL A 169 -16.43 7.40 21.21
C VAL A 169 -14.95 7.06 21.40
N MET A 170 -14.42 6.16 20.57
CA MET A 170 -13.10 5.56 20.80
C MET A 170 -11.96 6.24 20.03
N ASN A 171 -12.26 7.14 19.09
CA ASN A 171 -11.23 7.80 18.29
C ASN A 171 -10.73 9.09 18.95
N GLU A 172 -10.12 8.96 20.14
CA GLU A 172 -9.46 10.09 20.83
C GLU A 172 -8.20 10.56 20.08
N VAL A 173 -7.55 9.66 19.33
CA VAL A 173 -6.38 9.96 18.50
C VAL A 173 -6.84 10.29 17.08
N HIS A 174 -7.22 11.55 16.86
CA HIS A 174 -7.36 12.06 15.50
C HIS A 174 -5.97 12.14 14.87
N ASP A 175 -5.73 11.35 13.85
CA ASP A 175 -4.59 11.54 12.96
C ASP A 175 -4.87 12.73 12.04
N GLY A 176 -5.05 13.92 12.60
CA GLY A 176 -5.29 15.14 11.83
C GLY A 176 -4.07 15.57 11.00
N ALA A 177 -2.95 14.85 11.07
CA ALA A 177 -1.68 15.20 10.46
C ALA A 177 -1.26 14.29 9.31
N SER A 178 -1.82 13.08 9.14
CA SER A 178 -1.42 12.25 8.02
C SER A 178 -1.90 12.81 6.67
N PRO A 179 -1.19 12.47 5.58
CA PRO A 179 -1.63 12.83 4.23
C PRO A 179 -3.07 12.39 3.92
N ARG A 180 -3.46 11.19 4.34
CA ARG A 180 -4.80 10.63 4.08
C ARG A 180 -5.87 11.40 4.84
N ALA A 181 -5.63 11.72 6.11
CA ALA A 181 -6.57 12.51 6.90
C ALA A 181 -6.67 13.96 6.42
N THR A 182 -5.57 14.56 5.95
CA THR A 182 -5.57 15.88 5.31
C THR A 182 -6.49 15.88 4.09
N ILE A 183 -6.36 14.86 3.22
CA ILE A 183 -7.21 14.70 2.04
C ILE A 183 -8.68 14.54 2.46
N ARG A 184 -8.96 13.62 3.39
CA ARG A 184 -10.32 13.37 3.88
C ARG A 184 -10.97 14.62 4.46
N THR A 185 -10.24 15.36 5.29
CA THR A 185 -10.75 16.56 5.96
C THR A 185 -11.05 17.69 4.96
N LEU A 186 -10.18 17.87 3.97
CA LEU A 186 -10.30 18.99 3.04
C LEU A 186 -11.29 18.73 1.89
N CYS A 187 -11.52 17.49 1.49
CA CYS A 187 -12.39 17.19 0.33
C CYS A 187 -13.38 16.04 0.52
N GLY A 188 -13.35 15.31 1.64
CA GLY A 188 -14.24 14.18 1.90
C GLY A 188 -13.94 12.91 1.09
N LEU A 189 -12.93 12.92 0.21
CA LEU A 189 -12.54 11.79 -0.63
C LEU A 189 -11.40 10.98 0.01
N SER A 190 -11.20 9.74 -0.46
CA SER A 190 -9.94 9.03 -0.24
C SER A 190 -8.84 9.60 -1.13
N ALA A 191 -7.58 9.30 -0.81
CA ALA A 191 -6.44 9.75 -1.62
C ALA A 191 -6.51 9.24 -3.06
N GLU A 192 -6.85 7.96 -3.23
CA GLU A 192 -7.02 7.32 -4.52
C GLU A 192 -8.20 7.93 -5.31
N ALA A 193 -9.32 8.23 -4.65
CA ALA A 193 -10.48 8.86 -5.28
C ALA A 193 -10.18 10.31 -5.72
N LEU A 194 -9.41 11.07 -4.93
CA LEU A 194 -8.93 12.39 -5.31
C LEU A 194 -7.96 12.30 -6.49
N CYS A 195 -7.00 11.36 -6.48
CA CYS A 195 -6.09 11.13 -7.61
C CYS A 195 -6.86 10.82 -8.90
N ALA A 196 -7.85 9.92 -8.83
CA ALA A 196 -8.71 9.62 -9.97
C ALA A 196 -9.55 10.83 -10.43
N LEU A 197 -9.94 11.73 -9.51
CA LEU A 197 -10.64 12.97 -9.84
C LEU A 197 -9.74 13.94 -10.60
N LEU A 198 -8.50 14.11 -10.15
CA LEU A 198 -7.51 14.92 -10.88
C LEU A 198 -7.23 14.33 -12.25
N GLY A 199 -7.08 13.00 -12.36
CA GLY A 199 -6.79 12.30 -13.61
C GLY A 199 -7.83 12.52 -14.71
N ARG A 200 -9.11 12.69 -14.35
CA ARG A 200 -10.20 12.97 -15.30
C ARG A 200 -10.49 14.45 -15.52
N SER A 201 -9.89 15.34 -14.73
CA SER A 201 -10.27 16.75 -14.69
C SER A 201 -9.17 17.72 -15.11
N LEU A 202 -7.90 17.31 -14.98
CA LEU A 202 -6.75 18.12 -15.40
C LEU A 202 -6.39 17.88 -16.87
N ASP A 203 -5.74 18.86 -17.48
CA ASP A 203 -5.19 18.73 -18.84
C ASP A 203 -3.89 17.91 -18.82
N ILE A 204 -4.03 16.59 -18.75
CA ILE A 204 -2.91 15.64 -18.77
C ILE A 204 -2.52 15.36 -20.23
N ALA A 205 -1.37 15.88 -20.63
CA ALA A 205 -0.88 15.78 -22.00
C ALA A 205 0.65 15.70 -22.04
N GLU A 206 1.20 15.42 -23.22
CA GLU A 206 2.63 15.58 -23.44
C GLU A 206 2.98 17.07 -23.56
N ARG A 207 4.01 17.50 -22.84
CA ARG A 207 4.54 18.87 -22.89
C ARG A 207 6.02 18.84 -23.23
N THR A 208 6.50 19.86 -23.97
CA THR A 208 7.91 20.01 -24.31
C THR A 208 8.49 21.24 -23.63
N TYR A 209 9.64 21.09 -22.97
CA TYR A 209 10.37 22.19 -22.34
C TYR A 209 11.88 21.99 -22.53
N HIS A 210 12.60 23.03 -22.96
CA HIS A 210 14.02 22.96 -23.34
C HIS A 210 14.38 21.74 -24.23
N LEU A 211 13.57 21.49 -25.27
CA LEU A 211 13.71 20.37 -26.21
C LEU A 211 13.53 18.97 -25.60
N GLN A 212 13.18 18.88 -24.31
CA GLN A 212 12.86 17.63 -23.64
C GLN A 212 11.33 17.43 -23.59
N ARG A 213 10.88 16.23 -23.97
CA ARG A 213 9.47 15.84 -23.96
C ARG A 213 9.12 15.18 -22.63
N TYR A 214 8.02 15.62 -22.04
CA TYR A 214 7.43 15.11 -20.82
C TYR A 214 6.02 14.58 -21.17
N PRO A 215 5.85 13.26 -21.44
CA PRO A 215 4.51 12.69 -21.71
C PRO A 215 3.57 12.85 -20.51
N GLN A 216 2.25 12.62 -20.61
CA GLN A 216 1.36 12.38 -19.45
C GLN A 216 1.59 13.28 -18.21
N CYS A 217 1.81 14.59 -18.40
CA CYS A 217 2.05 15.52 -17.31
C CYS A 217 1.01 16.65 -17.28
N PHE A 218 0.97 17.40 -16.19
CA PHE A 218 0.14 18.59 -16.01
C PHE A 218 0.95 19.70 -15.30
N VAL A 219 0.47 20.94 -15.37
CA VAL A 219 1.13 22.10 -14.76
C VAL A 219 0.68 22.30 -13.31
N GLY A 220 1.62 22.53 -12.40
CA GLY A 220 1.36 22.69 -10.96
C GLY A 220 0.36 23.78 -10.63
N SER A 221 0.56 24.98 -11.19
CA SER A 221 -0.34 26.12 -10.97
C SER A 221 -1.75 25.92 -11.53
N GLU A 222 -1.87 25.27 -12.69
CA GLU A 222 -3.17 24.91 -13.26
C GLU A 222 -3.91 23.91 -12.36
N ALA A 223 -3.20 22.91 -11.82
CA ALA A 223 -3.77 21.96 -10.89
C ALA A 223 -4.16 22.61 -9.56
N ALA A 224 -3.31 23.46 -8.97
CA ALA A 224 -3.62 24.18 -7.73
C ALA A 224 -4.86 25.08 -7.90
N ALA A 225 -4.93 25.83 -9.00
CA ALA A 225 -6.09 26.66 -9.33
C ALA A 225 -7.36 25.84 -9.58
N TRP A 226 -7.24 24.64 -10.17
CA TRP A 226 -8.36 23.73 -10.36
C TRP A 226 -8.86 23.18 -9.01
N ILE A 227 -7.96 22.67 -8.16
CA ILE A 227 -8.27 22.12 -6.84
C ILE A 227 -8.97 23.18 -5.98
N SER A 228 -8.41 24.39 -5.92
CA SER A 228 -8.96 25.51 -5.15
C SER A 228 -10.39 25.85 -5.58
N ARG A 229 -10.64 25.99 -6.90
CA ARG A 229 -11.96 26.34 -7.41
C ARG A 229 -12.98 25.21 -7.26
N HIS A 230 -12.60 23.99 -7.63
CA HIS A 230 -13.52 22.85 -7.66
C HIS A 230 -13.92 22.39 -6.25
N LEU A 231 -12.96 22.36 -5.32
CA LEU A 231 -13.21 21.94 -3.94
C LEU A 231 -13.56 23.12 -3.02
N GLN A 232 -13.65 24.35 -3.55
CA GLN A 232 -13.91 25.58 -2.81
C GLN A 232 -12.96 25.70 -1.60
N ARG A 233 -11.66 25.53 -1.87
CA ARG A 233 -10.58 25.59 -0.88
C ARG A 233 -9.68 26.77 -1.15
N SER A 234 -9.04 27.29 -0.12
CA SER A 234 -7.99 28.29 -0.26
C SER A 234 -6.78 27.70 -1.01
N VAL A 235 -5.93 28.57 -1.57
CA VAL A 235 -4.69 28.13 -2.25
C VAL A 235 -3.78 27.30 -1.32
N PRO A 236 -3.55 27.69 -0.04
CA PRO A 236 -2.77 26.86 0.88
C PRO A 236 -3.36 25.46 1.10
N GLU A 237 -4.68 25.33 1.19
CA GLU A 237 -5.34 24.03 1.32
C GLU A 237 -5.22 23.19 0.04
N ALA A 238 -5.28 23.82 -1.13
CA ALA A 238 -5.05 23.14 -2.40
C ALA A 238 -3.60 22.62 -2.51
N LEU A 239 -2.63 23.40 -2.04
CA LEU A 239 -1.23 22.98 -1.95
C LEU A 239 -1.05 21.84 -0.94
N ALA A 240 -1.73 21.89 0.21
CA ALA A 240 -1.72 20.81 1.20
C ALA A 240 -2.28 19.50 0.62
N LEU A 241 -3.35 19.56 -0.18
CA LEU A 241 -3.89 18.40 -0.90
C LEU A 241 -2.88 17.80 -1.88
N GLY A 242 -2.24 18.64 -2.71
CA GLY A 242 -1.22 18.17 -3.65
C GLY A 242 0.02 17.60 -2.95
N GLN A 243 0.45 18.21 -1.85
CA GLN A 243 1.55 17.71 -1.03
C GLN A 243 1.19 16.38 -0.36
N ALA A 244 -0.04 16.22 0.12
CA ALA A 244 -0.52 14.96 0.67
C ALA A 244 -0.53 13.83 -0.36
N LEU A 245 -1.01 14.08 -1.58
CA LEU A 245 -0.93 13.12 -2.69
C LEU A 245 0.52 12.75 -3.01
N MET A 246 1.43 13.73 -2.99
CA MET A 246 2.85 13.51 -3.25
C MET A 246 3.50 12.64 -2.17
N SER A 247 3.18 12.88 -0.89
CA SER A 247 3.65 12.06 0.23
C SER A 247 3.22 10.59 0.12
N LEU A 248 2.03 10.35 -0.46
CA LEU A 248 1.50 8.99 -0.72
C LEU A 248 2.04 8.37 -2.02
N GLY A 249 2.80 9.13 -2.81
CA GLY A 249 3.32 8.70 -4.11
C GLY A 249 2.28 8.67 -5.22
N LEU A 250 1.13 9.31 -5.05
CA LEU A 250 0.08 9.42 -6.06
C LEU A 250 0.30 10.57 -7.04
N LEU A 251 1.15 11.53 -6.65
CA LEU A 251 1.56 12.68 -7.45
C LEU A 251 3.08 12.81 -7.39
N VAL A 252 3.74 13.08 -8.50
CA VAL A 252 5.20 13.26 -8.55
C VAL A 252 5.60 14.44 -9.42
N HIS A 253 6.60 15.21 -8.99
CA HIS A 253 7.27 16.16 -9.87
C HIS A 253 8.08 15.40 -10.93
N VAL A 254 8.04 15.81 -12.20
CA VAL A 254 8.68 15.05 -13.30
C VAL A 254 10.18 14.85 -13.14
N ALA A 255 10.86 15.74 -12.43
CA ALA A 255 12.30 15.64 -12.13
C ALA A 255 12.60 15.14 -10.70
N HIS A 256 11.58 14.89 -9.87
CA HIS A 256 11.76 14.50 -8.46
C HIS A 256 12.58 15.48 -7.61
N GLU A 257 12.49 16.79 -7.90
CA GLU A 257 13.28 17.86 -7.27
C GLU A 257 12.43 18.84 -6.44
N HIS A 258 11.14 18.95 -6.73
CA HIS A 258 10.28 19.95 -6.10
C HIS A 258 9.10 19.31 -5.37
N PRO A 259 8.68 19.90 -4.22
CA PRO A 259 7.37 19.62 -3.65
C PRO A 259 6.25 20.06 -4.61
N PHE A 260 5.00 19.85 -4.23
CA PHE A 260 3.88 20.39 -5.00
C PHE A 260 3.80 21.91 -4.80
N LEU A 261 3.92 22.66 -5.91
CA LEU A 261 3.98 24.12 -5.92
C LEU A 261 2.96 24.69 -6.91
N ASP A 262 2.39 25.84 -6.56
CA ASP A 262 1.58 26.68 -7.44
C ASP A 262 2.51 27.46 -8.39
N ASP A 263 3.17 26.72 -9.29
CA ASP A 263 4.13 27.25 -10.25
C ASP A 263 4.05 26.50 -11.58
N LYS A 264 4.71 27.01 -12.62
CA LYS A 264 4.79 26.43 -13.96
C LYS A 264 5.75 25.23 -14.04
N LEU A 265 5.68 24.36 -13.04
CA LEU A 265 6.40 23.09 -12.96
C LEU A 265 5.50 21.95 -13.46
N PHE A 266 6.12 20.87 -13.94
CA PHE A 266 5.38 19.71 -14.44
C PHE A 266 5.30 18.60 -13.41
N TYR A 267 4.10 18.03 -13.29
CA TYR A 267 3.79 16.93 -12.39
C TYR A 267 3.08 15.80 -13.14
N ARG A 268 3.09 14.59 -12.56
CA ARG A 268 2.40 13.41 -13.07
C ARG A 268 1.62 12.76 -11.94
N LEU A 269 0.52 12.12 -12.28
CA LEU A 269 -0.14 11.19 -11.37
C LEU A 269 0.52 9.81 -11.50
N ALA A 270 0.70 9.10 -10.39
CA ALA A 270 1.23 7.74 -10.41
C ALA A 270 0.10 6.71 -10.58
N ALA A 271 -0.70 6.87 -11.62
CA ALA A 271 -1.84 6.01 -11.90
C ALA A 271 -1.86 5.65 -13.38
N SER A 272 -1.95 4.35 -13.68
CA SER A 272 -2.02 3.86 -15.05
C SER A 272 -2.88 2.61 -15.12
N HIS A 273 -3.88 2.64 -16.01
CA HIS A 273 -4.71 1.46 -16.28
C HIS A 273 -3.89 0.37 -16.98
N ALA A 274 -3.02 0.74 -17.93
CA ALA A 274 -2.17 -0.20 -18.66
C ALA A 274 -1.18 -0.90 -17.71
N ALA A 275 -0.56 -0.16 -16.79
CA ALA A 275 0.24 -0.73 -15.71
C ALA A 275 -0.59 -1.64 -14.80
N GLY A 276 -1.81 -1.23 -14.45
CA GLY A 276 -2.71 -1.99 -13.58
C GLY A 276 -3.24 -3.31 -14.19
N ALA A 277 -3.04 -3.53 -15.48
CA ALA A 277 -3.41 -4.75 -16.19
C ALA A 277 -2.34 -5.84 -16.15
N LEU A 278 -1.08 -5.49 -15.82
CA LEU A 278 0.02 -6.45 -15.72
C LEU A 278 0.22 -6.94 -14.28
N ASP A 279 0.58 -8.23 -14.17
CA ASP A 279 0.90 -8.88 -12.90
C ASP A 279 2.33 -8.50 -12.46
N PRO A 280 2.53 -7.92 -11.27
CA PRO A 280 3.86 -7.58 -10.75
C PRO A 280 4.84 -8.75 -10.68
N GLY A 281 4.36 -9.97 -10.39
CA GLY A 281 5.19 -11.17 -10.33
C GLY A 281 5.69 -11.60 -11.70
N ASP A 282 4.84 -11.52 -12.73
CA ASP A 282 5.23 -11.79 -14.12
C ASP A 282 6.22 -10.74 -14.61
N VAL A 283 5.96 -9.46 -14.34
CA VAL A 283 6.87 -8.36 -14.68
C VAL A 283 8.23 -8.54 -13.99
N LEU A 284 8.24 -8.89 -12.70
CA LEU A 284 9.48 -9.16 -11.96
C LEU A 284 10.27 -10.32 -12.59
N THR A 285 9.59 -11.42 -12.90
CA THR A 285 10.19 -12.61 -13.52
C THR A 285 10.77 -12.29 -14.91
N GLU A 286 10.05 -11.48 -15.69
CA GLU A 286 10.48 -11.02 -17.00
C GLU A 286 11.74 -10.16 -16.92
N LEU A 287 11.76 -9.16 -16.02
CA LEU A 287 12.92 -8.28 -15.82
C LEU A 287 14.15 -9.06 -15.33
N MET A 288 13.96 -10.09 -14.50
CA MET A 288 15.04 -10.94 -14.00
C MET A 288 15.49 -12.02 -14.99
N GLY A 289 14.72 -12.26 -16.05
CA GLY A 289 14.99 -13.30 -17.04
C GLY A 289 16.24 -13.03 -17.87
N SER A 290 16.69 -14.03 -18.62
CA SER A 290 17.88 -13.93 -19.49
C SER A 290 17.77 -12.88 -20.61
N LYS A 291 16.55 -12.46 -20.95
CA LYS A 291 16.25 -11.39 -21.91
C LYS A 291 15.78 -10.10 -21.24
N GLY A 292 15.80 -10.05 -19.90
CA GLY A 292 15.37 -8.91 -19.09
C GLY A 292 16.41 -7.80 -19.05
N VAL A 293 16.53 -7.14 -17.90
CA VAL A 293 17.51 -6.05 -17.72
C VAL A 293 18.94 -6.60 -17.56
N SER A 294 19.92 -5.81 -17.99
CA SER A 294 21.34 -6.17 -17.82
C SER A 294 21.78 -6.00 -16.37
N ILE A 295 21.91 -7.12 -15.63
CA ILE A 295 22.48 -7.13 -14.29
C ILE A 295 24.01 -7.23 -14.38
N ALA A 296 24.72 -6.23 -13.87
CA ALA A 296 26.18 -6.24 -13.85
C ALA A 296 26.75 -5.36 -12.72
N ASP A 297 28.04 -5.54 -12.44
CA ASP A 297 28.78 -4.67 -11.54
C ASP A 297 29.01 -3.31 -12.21
N ARG A 298 28.73 -2.22 -11.49
CA ARG A 298 28.87 -0.84 -11.96
C ARG A 298 29.56 0.01 -10.91
N SER A 299 30.00 1.20 -11.28
CA SER A 299 30.52 2.18 -10.34
C SER A 299 29.97 3.58 -10.62
N HIS A 300 29.95 4.43 -9.60
CA HIS A 300 29.63 5.84 -9.74
C HIS A 300 30.47 6.63 -8.74
N LEU A 301 31.20 7.65 -9.23
CA LEU A 301 32.15 8.45 -8.43
C LEU A 301 33.16 7.58 -7.64
N GLY A 302 33.67 6.52 -8.26
CA GLY A 302 34.63 5.60 -7.64
C GLY A 302 34.03 4.60 -6.65
N LYS A 303 32.74 4.70 -6.31
CA LYS A 303 32.04 3.73 -5.45
C LYS A 303 31.48 2.56 -6.28
N PRO A 304 31.83 1.30 -5.99
CA PRO A 304 31.30 0.14 -6.69
C PRO A 304 29.89 -0.22 -6.20
N TYR A 305 29.08 -0.72 -7.13
CA TYR A 305 27.74 -1.24 -6.95
C TYR A 305 27.65 -2.57 -7.71
N PRO A 306 27.89 -3.71 -7.04
CA PRO A 306 27.86 -5.02 -7.71
C PRO A 306 26.45 -5.35 -8.22
N ARG A 307 26.26 -6.27 -9.17
CA ARG A 307 24.97 -6.87 -9.56
C ARG A 307 23.76 -5.91 -9.53
N CYS A 308 23.86 -4.82 -10.27
CA CYS A 308 22.80 -3.83 -10.39
C CYS A 308 22.36 -3.67 -11.85
N TRP A 309 21.19 -3.07 -12.03
CA TRP A 309 20.62 -2.77 -13.34
C TRP A 309 20.22 -1.29 -13.41
N ILE A 310 20.04 -0.75 -14.61
CA ILE A 310 19.79 0.68 -14.83
C ILE A 310 18.28 0.93 -14.96
N GLY A 311 17.76 1.94 -14.25
CA GLY A 311 16.32 2.27 -14.23
C GLY A 311 15.72 2.47 -15.62
N SER A 312 16.37 3.28 -16.47
CA SER A 312 15.90 3.52 -17.84
C SER A 312 15.88 2.26 -18.70
N GLU A 313 16.80 1.30 -18.50
CA GLU A 313 16.79 0.03 -19.23
C GLU A 313 15.57 -0.82 -18.85
N GLY A 314 15.16 -0.82 -17.58
CA GLY A 314 13.93 -1.48 -17.14
C GLY A 314 12.70 -0.85 -17.78
N VAL A 315 12.66 0.49 -17.88
CA VAL A 315 11.58 1.21 -18.56
C VAL A 315 11.55 0.85 -20.05
N ASP A 316 12.70 0.91 -20.72
CA ASP A 316 12.84 0.58 -22.15
C ASP A 316 12.38 -0.85 -22.44
N HIS A 317 12.75 -1.79 -21.57
CA HIS A 317 12.34 -3.20 -21.69
C HIS A 317 10.82 -3.35 -21.67
N LEU A 318 10.15 -2.75 -20.66
CA LEU A 318 8.70 -2.87 -20.52
C LEU A 318 7.94 -2.16 -21.65
N VAL A 319 8.44 -1.02 -22.12
CA VAL A 319 7.90 -0.31 -23.28
C VAL A 319 7.98 -1.20 -24.52
N ALA A 320 9.15 -1.78 -24.81
CA ALA A 320 9.35 -2.61 -25.99
C ALA A 320 8.54 -3.92 -25.94
N ARG A 321 8.44 -4.53 -24.76
CA ARG A 321 7.84 -5.86 -24.58
C ARG A 321 6.31 -5.86 -24.55
N HIS A 322 5.72 -4.80 -23.98
CA HIS A 322 4.27 -4.69 -23.74
C HIS A 322 3.61 -3.54 -24.52
N GLY A 323 4.36 -2.76 -25.29
CA GLY A 323 3.81 -1.61 -26.03
C GLY A 323 3.31 -0.48 -25.14
N LEU A 324 3.87 -0.37 -23.93
CA LEU A 324 3.47 0.60 -22.92
C LEU A 324 3.96 2.01 -23.25
N GLN A 325 3.28 3.03 -22.75
CA GLN A 325 3.91 4.35 -22.67
C GLN A 325 5.01 4.32 -21.61
N ARG A 326 6.02 5.18 -21.77
CA ARG A 326 7.14 5.28 -20.83
C ARG A 326 6.67 5.55 -19.38
N HIS A 327 5.60 6.32 -19.24
CA HIS A 327 4.95 6.57 -17.95
C HIS A 327 4.34 5.31 -17.34
N ASP A 328 3.67 4.47 -18.11
CA ASP A 328 3.05 3.23 -17.62
C ASP A 328 4.11 2.25 -17.10
N ALA A 329 5.22 2.12 -17.83
CA ALA A 329 6.37 1.33 -17.42
C ALA A 329 7.00 1.88 -16.12
N TRP A 330 7.10 3.20 -15.97
CA TRP A 330 7.54 3.82 -14.73
C TRP A 330 6.58 3.50 -13.56
N VAL A 331 5.26 3.57 -13.77
CA VAL A 331 4.27 3.22 -12.73
C VAL A 331 4.43 1.76 -12.29
N LEU A 332 4.66 0.83 -13.23
CA LEU A 332 4.93 -0.58 -12.91
C LEU A 332 6.18 -0.76 -12.05
N LEU A 333 7.29 -0.14 -12.43
CA LEU A 333 8.55 -0.27 -11.69
C LEU A 333 8.45 0.42 -10.32
N HIS A 334 7.77 1.56 -10.25
CA HIS A 334 7.44 2.20 -8.97
C HIS A 334 6.61 1.27 -8.07
N ARG A 335 5.61 0.59 -8.63
CA ARG A 335 4.79 -0.42 -7.93
C ARG A 335 5.64 -1.60 -7.43
N LEU A 336 6.55 -2.13 -8.24
CA LEU A 336 7.49 -3.17 -7.80
C LEU A 336 8.31 -2.71 -6.60
N MET A 337 8.80 -1.46 -6.64
CA MET A 337 9.55 -0.88 -5.53
C MET A 337 8.69 -0.75 -4.27
N GLN A 338 7.42 -0.38 -4.40
CA GLN A 338 6.49 -0.28 -3.27
C GLN A 338 6.20 -1.61 -2.58
N PHE A 339 6.33 -2.73 -3.30
CA PHE A 339 6.28 -4.07 -2.71
C PHE A 339 7.63 -4.55 -2.17
N GLY A 340 8.67 -3.73 -2.26
CA GLY A 340 10.02 -4.12 -1.89
C GLY A 340 10.55 -5.25 -2.77
N LEU A 341 10.16 -5.31 -4.05
CA LEU A 341 10.67 -6.27 -5.03
C LEU A 341 11.91 -5.76 -5.74
N ILE A 342 12.04 -4.43 -5.82
CA ILE A 342 13.22 -3.75 -6.32
C ILE A 342 13.57 -2.58 -5.40
N GLU A 343 14.84 -2.21 -5.37
CA GLU A 343 15.34 -1.13 -4.52
C GLU A 343 16.43 -0.32 -5.21
N HIS A 344 16.51 0.98 -4.90
CA HIS A 344 17.64 1.81 -5.31
C HIS A 344 18.88 1.39 -4.52
N VAL A 345 20.06 1.28 -5.16
CA VAL A 345 21.29 0.74 -4.55
C VAL A 345 21.82 1.49 -3.30
N VAL A 346 21.27 2.66 -2.99
CA VAL A 346 21.57 3.46 -1.79
C VAL A 346 20.33 3.90 -1.02
N HIS A 347 19.14 3.36 -1.36
CA HIS A 347 17.86 3.66 -0.69
C HIS A 347 17.50 5.16 -0.58
N ALA A 348 18.07 6.00 -1.46
CA ALA A 348 17.95 7.45 -1.34
C ALA A 348 16.72 8.02 -2.07
N ARG A 349 16.16 7.29 -3.04
CA ARG A 349 15.15 7.80 -3.97
C ARG A 349 14.13 6.73 -4.36
N PRO A 350 12.90 7.13 -4.73
CA PRO A 350 11.96 6.24 -5.40
C PRO A 350 12.50 5.79 -6.77
N PHE A 351 11.72 4.99 -7.49
CA PHE A 351 12.05 4.62 -8.86
C PHE A 351 12.08 5.85 -9.78
N ILE A 352 13.16 5.98 -10.55
CA ILE A 352 13.42 7.08 -11.49
C ILE A 352 13.79 6.45 -12.83
N ASP A 353 13.11 6.90 -13.87
CA ASP A 353 13.48 6.60 -15.25
C ASP A 353 14.72 7.41 -15.64
N GLY A 354 15.89 6.77 -15.52
CA GLY A 354 17.17 7.39 -15.81
C GLY A 354 18.35 6.46 -15.50
N ALA A 355 19.55 7.02 -15.55
CA ALA A 355 20.81 6.32 -15.29
C ALA A 355 21.07 6.06 -13.78
N PHE A 356 20.02 5.64 -13.06
CA PHE A 356 20.08 5.25 -11.64
C PHE A 356 20.18 3.74 -11.51
N TYR A 357 20.87 3.27 -10.47
CA TYR A 357 21.12 1.85 -10.27
C TYR A 357 20.11 1.24 -9.28
N TYR A 358 19.57 0.09 -9.66
CA TYR A 358 18.60 -0.67 -8.89
C TYR A 358 19.05 -2.12 -8.69
N ARG A 359 18.48 -2.78 -7.69
CA ARG A 359 18.63 -4.21 -7.41
C ARG A 359 17.26 -4.86 -7.29
N PHE A 360 17.20 -6.16 -7.58
CA PHE A 360 16.08 -7.00 -7.18
C PHE A 360 16.27 -7.39 -5.72
N ALA A 361 15.23 -7.18 -4.92
CA ALA A 361 15.24 -7.50 -3.50
C ALA A 361 15.01 -9.01 -3.29
N GLY A 362 15.63 -9.56 -2.23
CA GLY A 362 15.47 -10.98 -1.88
C GLY A 362 16.33 -11.96 -2.69
N LEU A 363 17.13 -11.49 -3.66
CA LEU A 363 18.20 -12.31 -4.25
C LEU A 363 19.40 -12.36 -3.29
N PRO A 364 19.94 -13.55 -2.97
CA PRO A 364 21.15 -13.66 -2.14
C PRO A 364 22.29 -12.85 -2.77
N ALA A 365 23.07 -12.15 -1.93
CA ALA A 365 24.26 -11.39 -2.34
C ALA A 365 25.26 -12.25 -3.12
N ASP A 366 25.23 -13.56 -2.88
CA ASP A 366 26.16 -14.54 -3.40
C ASP A 366 25.46 -15.44 -4.43
N GLY A 367 26.07 -15.52 -5.61
CA GLY A 367 25.59 -16.33 -6.73
C GLY A 367 25.83 -17.81 -6.53
N GLU A 368 25.03 -18.48 -5.69
CA GLU A 368 24.85 -19.92 -5.80
C GLU A 368 23.57 -20.21 -6.59
N HIS A 369 23.70 -20.14 -7.92
CA HIS A 369 22.93 -21.02 -8.79
C HIS A 369 23.59 -22.40 -8.72
N ARG A 370 22.91 -23.36 -8.08
CA ARG A 370 23.06 -24.77 -8.36
C ARG A 370 21.70 -25.42 -8.47
#